data_AF-A0A7R9UWY7-F1
#
_entry.id   AF-A0A7R9UWY7-F1
#
_cell.length_a   1.000
_cell.length_b   1.000
_cell.length_c   1.000
_cell.angle_alpha   90.00
_cell.angle_beta   90.00
_cell.angle_gamma   90.00
#
_symmetry.space_group_name_H-M   'P 1'
#
loop_
_entity.id
_entity.type
_entity.pdbx_description
1 polymer ?
#
loop_
_entity_poly.entity_id
_entity_poly.type
_entity_poly.pdbx_seq_one_letter_code
_entity_poly.pdbx_strand_id
1 'polypeptide(L)'
;ASFVGELFKPQEIYSVASVRQVFDRLAHSSIMRLNEASMDKLFDLMLMGFKYQLLSCSYPAEMLQVTLNHLRALQSKVGDAQVGMLVAAAEERVHQVYSTMGVGEWECLRRSLCSFFQGRKVKVSLFLQDGIQRNDGTIVVNVKGVLPPGVAVPGTTRTYGADE
;
A
#
# COMPACT_ATOMS: atom_id res chain seq x y z
N ALA A 1 -11.39 -24.50 -9.90
CA ALA A 1 -10.37 -23.47 -9.65
C ALA A 1 -10.97 -22.47 -8.66
N SER A 2 -10.35 -22.29 -7.49
CA SER A 2 -10.89 -21.49 -6.38
C SER A 2 -10.95 -19.99 -6.73
N PHE A 3 -11.94 -19.27 -6.21
CA PHE A 3 -12.04 -17.79 -6.25
C PHE A 3 -10.71 -17.10 -5.91
N VAL A 4 -9.98 -17.63 -4.93
CA VAL A 4 -8.66 -17.11 -4.54
C VAL A 4 -7.67 -17.22 -5.70
N GLY A 5 -7.69 -18.30 -6.48
CA GLY A 5 -6.78 -18.49 -7.61
C GLY A 5 -6.94 -17.45 -8.72
N GLU A 6 -8.15 -16.93 -8.92
CA GLU A 6 -8.42 -15.88 -9.90
C GLU A 6 -7.72 -14.56 -9.53
N LEU A 7 -7.56 -14.26 -8.24
CA LEU A 7 -6.91 -13.03 -7.75
C LEU A 7 -5.40 -12.97 -8.07
N PHE A 8 -4.78 -14.11 -8.37
CA PHE A 8 -3.34 -14.21 -8.64
C PHE A 8 -3.01 -14.45 -10.11
N LYS A 9 -3.99 -14.31 -11.01
CA LYS A 9 -3.69 -14.31 -12.44
C LYS A 9 -2.84 -13.08 -12.77
N PRO A 10 -1.73 -13.24 -13.54
CA PRO A 10 -0.93 -12.11 -13.99
C PRO A 10 -1.81 -11.10 -14.72
N GLN A 11 -1.69 -9.83 -14.33
CA GLN A 11 -2.47 -8.74 -14.89
C GLN A 11 -1.65 -7.45 -14.82
N GLU A 12 -1.91 -6.55 -15.78
CA GLU A 12 -1.36 -5.20 -15.74
C GLU A 12 -1.91 -4.41 -14.54
N ILE A 13 -1.15 -3.43 -14.09
CA ILE A 13 -1.62 -2.55 -13.02
C ILE A 13 -2.87 -1.79 -13.46
N TYR A 14 -3.89 -1.78 -12.60
CA TYR A 14 -5.11 -1.05 -12.88
C TYR A 14 -4.87 0.46 -12.91
N SER A 15 -5.68 1.14 -13.72
CA SER A 15 -5.77 2.60 -13.66
C SER A 15 -6.41 3.04 -12.34
N VAL A 16 -6.15 4.27 -11.90
CA VAL A 16 -6.80 4.82 -10.69
C VAL A 16 -8.33 4.79 -10.80
N ALA A 17 -8.87 5.04 -11.99
CA ALA A 17 -10.32 4.97 -12.23
C ALA A 17 -10.86 3.54 -12.09
N SER A 18 -10.13 2.54 -12.58
CA SER A 18 -10.49 1.13 -12.43
C SER A 18 -10.43 0.68 -10.96
N VAL A 19 -9.38 1.08 -10.23
CA VAL A 19 -9.27 0.81 -8.78
C VAL A 19 -10.42 1.47 -8.02
N ARG A 20 -10.78 2.71 -8.37
CA ARG A 20 -11.93 3.42 -7.81
C ARG A 20 -13.23 2.66 -8.02
N GLN A 21 -13.50 2.18 -9.22
CA GLN A 21 -14.70 1.38 -9.50
C GLN A 21 -14.78 0.09 -8.68
N VAL A 22 -13.65 -0.61 -8.51
CA VAL A 22 -13.60 -1.80 -7.64
C VAL A 22 -13.89 -1.41 -6.19
N PHE A 23 -13.28 -0.32 -5.70
CA PHE A 23 -13.50 0.17 -4.35
C PHE A 23 -14.96 0.59 -4.11
N ASP A 24 -15.60 1.24 -5.06
CA ASP A 24 -17.01 1.64 -4.97
C ASP A 24 -17.94 0.43 -4.88
N ARG A 25 -17.69 -0.60 -5.70
CA ARG A 25 -18.46 -1.84 -5.64
C ARG A 25 -18.28 -2.56 -4.30
N LEU A 26 -17.08 -2.52 -3.72
CA LEU A 26 -16.81 -3.11 -2.40
C LEU A 26 -17.49 -2.32 -1.28
N ALA A 27 -17.38 -0.99 -1.26
CA ALA A 27 -17.99 -0.16 -0.23
C ALA A 27 -19.54 -0.25 -0.24
N HIS A 28 -20.12 -0.41 -1.43
CA HIS A 28 -21.57 -0.55 -1.63
C HIS A 28 -22.05 -2.01 -1.74
N SER A 29 -21.21 -2.99 -1.40
CA SER A 29 -21.67 -4.39 -1.31
C SER A 29 -22.57 -4.63 -0.09
N SER A 30 -22.56 -3.70 0.87
CA SER A 30 -23.44 -3.70 2.04
C SER A 30 -24.69 -2.85 1.80
N ILE A 31 -25.69 -3.00 2.69
CA ILE A 31 -26.91 -2.16 2.68
C ILE A 31 -26.57 -0.68 2.96
N MET A 32 -25.51 -0.41 3.73
CA MET A 32 -25.09 0.96 4.03
C MET A 32 -24.47 1.62 2.80
N ARG A 33 -25.07 2.74 2.38
CA ARG A 33 -24.61 3.51 1.23
C ARG A 33 -24.03 4.84 1.68
N LEU A 34 -22.80 5.11 1.27
CA LEU A 34 -22.18 6.43 1.35
C LEU A 34 -22.64 7.28 0.17
N ASN A 35 -22.72 8.60 0.36
CA ASN A 35 -22.89 9.54 -0.75
C ASN A 35 -21.56 9.73 -1.51
N GLU A 36 -21.62 10.32 -2.70
CA GLU A 36 -20.45 10.51 -3.57
C GLU A 36 -19.31 11.27 -2.89
N ALA A 37 -19.62 12.39 -2.22
CA ALA A 37 -18.62 13.20 -1.52
C ALA A 37 -17.90 12.41 -0.40
N SER A 38 -18.63 11.64 0.40
CA SER A 38 -18.05 10.79 1.44
C SER A 38 -17.26 9.62 0.85
N MET A 39 -17.73 9.04 -0.26
CA MET A 39 -17.01 8.01 -0.98
C MET A 39 -15.67 8.51 -1.53
N ASP A 40 -15.62 9.74 -2.06
CA ASP A 40 -14.38 10.36 -2.55
C ASP A 40 -13.39 10.54 -1.42
N LYS A 41 -13.84 11.07 -0.28
CA LYS A 41 -12.98 11.23 0.92
C LYS A 41 -12.46 9.89 1.44
N LEU A 42 -13.29 8.85 1.45
CA LEU A 42 -12.89 7.51 1.86
C LEU A 42 -11.82 6.94 0.91
N PHE A 43 -12.00 7.10 -0.40
CA PHE A 43 -11.04 6.62 -1.38
C PHE A 43 -9.71 7.37 -1.29
N ASP A 44 -9.74 8.70 -1.17
CA ASP A 44 -8.55 9.51 -0.98
C ASP A 44 -7.77 9.11 0.28
N LEU A 45 -8.48 8.85 1.39
CA LEU A 45 -7.89 8.37 2.63
C LEU A 45 -7.19 7.02 2.44
N MET A 46 -7.89 6.05 1.83
CA MET A 46 -7.33 4.72 1.59
C MET A 46 -6.13 4.75 0.64
N LEU A 47 -6.23 5.54 -0.44
CA LEU A 47 -5.18 5.71 -1.44
C LEU A 47 -3.92 6.32 -0.80
N MET A 48 -4.07 7.40 -0.03
CA MET A 48 -2.96 8.05 0.65
C MET A 48 -2.39 7.21 1.79
N GLY A 49 -3.23 6.43 2.49
CA GLY A 49 -2.78 5.50 3.53
C GLY A 49 -1.91 4.37 2.97
N PHE A 50 -2.32 3.77 1.86
CA PHE A 50 -1.49 2.77 1.18
C PHE A 50 -0.18 3.39 0.67
N LYS A 51 -0.24 4.59 0.07
CA LYS A 51 0.96 5.32 -0.36
C LYS A 51 1.94 5.53 0.80
N TYR A 52 1.44 5.92 1.98
CA TYR A 52 2.25 6.10 3.17
C TYR A 52 2.92 4.79 3.62
N GLN A 53 2.17 3.68 3.69
CA GLN A 53 2.75 2.37 4.03
C GLN A 53 3.83 1.93 3.04
N LEU A 54 3.59 2.12 1.74
CA LEU A 54 4.56 1.82 0.69
C LEU A 54 5.85 2.64 0.83
N LEU A 55 5.73 3.94 1.09
CA LEU A 55 6.89 4.83 1.26
C LEU A 55 7.64 4.58 2.58
N SER A 56 6.96 4.02 3.58
CA SER A 56 7.55 3.69 4.89
C SER A 56 8.33 2.37 4.88
N CYS A 57 8.19 1.55 3.83
CA CYS A 57 9.00 0.34 3.67
C CYS A 57 10.46 0.75 3.40
N SER A 58 11.36 0.42 4.31
CA SER A 58 12.81 0.63 4.16
C SER A 58 13.41 -0.39 3.19
N TYR A 59 12.86 -1.61 3.17
CA TYR A 59 13.24 -2.66 2.23
C TYR A 59 12.01 -3.12 1.41
N PRO A 60 12.11 -3.27 0.07
CA PRO A 60 10.97 -3.64 -0.76
C PRO A 60 10.21 -4.91 -0.32
N ALA A 61 10.91 -5.91 0.20
CA ALA A 61 10.26 -7.14 0.69
C ALA A 61 9.40 -6.92 1.95
N GLU A 62 9.56 -5.79 2.66
CA GLU A 62 8.65 -5.42 3.76
C GLU A 62 7.22 -5.18 3.26
N MET A 63 7.03 -4.90 1.96
CA MET A 63 5.70 -4.82 1.36
C MET A 63 4.93 -6.14 1.51
N LEU A 64 5.62 -7.29 1.43
CA LEU A 64 5.02 -8.59 1.72
C LEU A 64 4.51 -8.65 3.17
N GLN A 65 5.32 -8.18 4.12
CA GLN A 65 4.95 -8.18 5.54
C GLN A 65 3.77 -7.26 5.81
N VAL A 66 3.73 -6.08 5.17
CA VAL A 66 2.56 -5.19 5.24
C VAL A 66 1.31 -5.90 4.72
N THR A 67 1.38 -6.56 3.56
CA THR A 67 0.24 -7.32 3.00
C THR A 67 -0.21 -8.46 3.91
N LEU A 68 0.73 -9.26 4.44
CA LEU A 68 0.42 -10.36 5.36
C LEU A 68 -0.20 -9.85 6.67
N ASN A 69 0.29 -8.72 7.20
CA ASN A 69 -0.29 -8.09 8.39
C ASN A 69 -1.75 -7.66 8.15
N HIS A 70 -2.05 -7.10 6.97
CA HIS A 70 -3.43 -6.77 6.60
C HIS A 70 -4.32 -8.00 6.49
N LEU A 71 -3.85 -9.09 5.88
CA LEU A 71 -4.60 -10.34 5.76
C LEU A 71 -4.89 -10.97 7.13
N ARG A 72 -3.91 -10.97 8.05
CA ARG A 72 -4.12 -11.44 9.43
C ARG A 72 -5.08 -10.56 10.20
N ALA A 73 -4.99 -9.23 10.02
CA ALA A 73 -5.95 -8.30 10.62
C ALA A 73 -7.37 -8.58 10.11
N LEU A 74 -7.54 -8.86 8.82
CA LEU A 74 -8.83 -9.31 8.26
C LEU A 74 -9.27 -10.65 8.87
N GLN A 75 -8.39 -11.63 8.98
CA GLN A 75 -8.69 -12.92 9.60
C GLN A 75 -9.29 -12.76 11.01
N SER A 76 -8.72 -11.88 11.82
CA SER A 76 -9.24 -11.59 13.18
C SER A 76 -10.60 -10.91 13.23
N LYS A 77 -11.07 -10.34 12.11
CA LYS A 77 -12.34 -9.62 12.00
C LYS A 77 -13.45 -10.46 11.36
N VAL A 78 -13.09 -11.54 10.68
CA VAL A 78 -14.05 -12.42 10.00
C VAL A 78 -14.72 -13.35 11.03
N GLY A 79 -16.04 -13.28 11.13
CA GLY A 79 -16.83 -14.18 11.98
C GLY A 79 -17.28 -15.46 11.27
N ASP A 80 -17.35 -15.45 9.94
CA ASP A 80 -17.81 -16.60 9.15
C ASP A 80 -16.65 -17.57 8.84
N ALA A 81 -16.83 -18.85 9.14
CA ALA A 81 -15.79 -19.86 8.99
C ALA A 81 -15.40 -20.10 7.52
N GLN A 82 -16.33 -20.02 6.58
CA GLN A 82 -16.03 -20.22 5.16
C GLN A 82 -15.21 -19.05 4.60
N VAL A 83 -15.60 -17.82 4.95
CA VAL A 83 -14.82 -16.62 4.61
C VAL A 83 -13.45 -16.66 5.27
N GLY A 84 -13.36 -17.14 6.52
CA GLY A 84 -12.10 -17.31 7.23
C GLY A 84 -11.15 -18.29 6.53
N MET A 85 -11.67 -19.38 5.95
CA MET A 85 -10.86 -20.29 5.13
C MET A 85 -10.37 -19.63 3.83
N LEU A 86 -11.18 -18.77 3.21
CA LEU A 86 -10.78 -18.04 1.99
C LEU A 86 -9.67 -17.01 2.28
N VAL A 87 -9.75 -16.30 3.41
CA VAL A 87 -8.73 -15.34 3.82
C VAL A 87 -7.42 -16.07 4.17
N ALA A 88 -7.48 -17.19 4.90
CA ALA A 88 -6.30 -18.02 5.17
C ALA A 88 -5.66 -18.56 3.87
N ALA A 89 -6.47 -19.03 2.92
CA ALA A 89 -5.98 -19.48 1.62
C ALA A 89 -5.34 -18.34 0.80
N ALA A 90 -5.87 -17.11 0.90
CA ALA A 90 -5.27 -15.94 0.28
C ALA A 90 -3.94 -15.56 0.93
N GLU A 91 -3.83 -15.61 2.26
CA GLU A 91 -2.56 -15.39 2.98
C GLU A 91 -1.50 -16.40 2.55
N GLU A 92 -1.84 -17.69 2.54
CA GLU A 92 -0.93 -18.74 2.11
C GLU A 92 -0.47 -18.53 0.66
N ARG A 93 -1.41 -18.19 -0.23
CA ARG A 93 -1.11 -17.94 -1.64
C ARG A 93 -0.22 -16.70 -1.84
N VAL A 94 -0.47 -15.61 -1.11
CA VAL A 94 0.43 -14.44 -1.10
C VAL A 94 1.84 -14.86 -0.68
N HIS A 95 1.97 -15.61 0.41
CA HIS A 95 3.27 -16.07 0.87
C HIS A 95 3.97 -16.93 -0.18
N GLN A 96 3.28 -17.92 -0.77
CA GLN A 96 3.86 -18.80 -1.79
C GLN A 96 4.35 -18.04 -3.04
N VAL A 97 3.58 -17.07 -3.52
CA VAL A 97 3.91 -16.32 -4.75
C VAL A 97 5.05 -15.34 -4.51
N TYR A 98 5.01 -14.59 -3.42
CA TYR A 98 5.88 -13.42 -3.24
C TYR A 98 7.14 -13.72 -2.40
N SER A 99 7.15 -14.77 -1.56
CA SER A 99 8.32 -15.08 -0.70
C SER A 99 9.58 -15.47 -1.47
N THR A 100 9.42 -15.94 -2.71
CA THR A 100 10.53 -16.38 -3.57
C THR A 100 11.07 -15.27 -4.49
N MET A 101 10.43 -14.09 -4.50
CA MET A 101 10.85 -12.98 -5.35
C MET A 101 12.21 -12.43 -4.93
N GLY A 102 13.08 -12.24 -5.92
CA GLY A 102 14.38 -11.62 -5.74
C GLY A 102 14.28 -10.11 -5.49
N VAL A 103 15.38 -9.51 -5.02
CA VAL A 103 15.45 -8.06 -4.71
C VAL A 103 15.08 -7.19 -5.91
N GLY A 104 15.57 -7.55 -7.11
CA GLY A 104 15.28 -6.81 -8.33
C GLY A 104 13.81 -6.83 -8.71
N GLU A 105 13.12 -7.97 -8.52
CA GLU A 105 11.69 -8.11 -8.80
C GLU A 105 10.87 -7.28 -7.80
N TRP A 106 11.25 -7.31 -6.52
CA TRP A 106 10.63 -6.47 -5.51
C TRP A 106 10.81 -4.97 -5.78
N GLU A 107 12.00 -4.55 -6.21
CA GLU A 107 12.23 -3.16 -6.62
C GLU A 107 11.43 -2.77 -7.85
N CYS A 108 11.24 -3.69 -8.81
CA CYS A 108 10.35 -3.48 -9.95
C CYS A 108 8.90 -3.29 -9.52
N LEU A 109 8.39 -4.15 -8.63
CA LEU A 109 7.04 -4.01 -8.08
C LEU A 109 6.89 -2.68 -7.32
N ARG A 110 7.86 -2.34 -6.45
CA ARG A 110 7.87 -1.08 -5.70
C ARG A 110 7.84 0.12 -6.64
N ARG A 111 8.66 0.12 -7.70
CA ARG A 111 8.71 1.20 -8.69
C ARG A 111 7.38 1.37 -9.40
N SER A 112 6.75 0.28 -9.85
CA SER A 112 5.46 0.32 -10.52
C SER A 112 4.38 0.91 -9.61
N LEU A 113 4.36 0.52 -8.33
CA LEU A 113 3.43 1.10 -7.36
C LEU A 113 3.75 2.57 -7.07
N CYS A 114 5.01 2.95 -6.88
CA CYS A 114 5.41 4.35 -6.70
C CYS A 114 4.99 5.22 -7.90
N SER A 115 5.10 4.70 -9.12
CA SER A 115 4.63 5.38 -10.34
C SER A 115 3.12 5.54 -10.34
N PHE A 116 2.35 4.53 -9.93
CA PHE A 116 0.89 4.64 -9.78
C PHE A 116 0.48 5.78 -8.82
N PHE A 117 1.24 5.99 -7.74
CA PHE A 117 0.99 7.07 -6.76
C PHE A 117 1.67 8.40 -7.09
N GLN A 118 2.36 8.51 -8.24
CA GLN A 118 3.12 9.70 -8.60
C GLN A 118 2.18 10.90 -8.75
N GLY A 119 2.63 12.06 -8.26
CA GLY A 119 1.86 13.32 -8.32
C GLY A 119 0.62 13.39 -7.43
N ARG A 120 0.17 12.29 -6.82
CA ARG A 120 -0.98 12.29 -5.89
C ARG A 120 -0.58 12.90 -4.54
N LYS A 121 -1.14 14.06 -4.22
CA LYS A 121 -0.86 14.86 -3.01
C LYS A 121 -2.15 15.32 -2.33
N VAL A 122 -3.13 14.43 -2.22
CA VAL A 122 -4.39 14.75 -1.54
C VAL A 122 -4.11 14.95 -0.06
N LYS A 123 -4.63 16.04 0.51
CA LYS A 123 -4.47 16.36 1.93
C LYS A 123 -5.45 15.54 2.76
N VAL A 124 -4.92 14.75 3.68
CA VAL A 124 -5.70 13.98 4.65
C VAL A 124 -5.52 14.64 6.01
N SER A 125 -6.61 15.10 6.62
CA SER A 125 -6.56 15.86 7.87
C SER A 125 -5.82 15.14 8.99
N LEU A 126 -6.05 13.83 9.14
CA LEU A 126 -5.35 13.00 10.13
C LEU A 126 -3.84 12.98 9.88
N PHE A 127 -3.41 12.84 8.63
CA PHE A 127 -1.97 12.79 8.31
C PHE A 127 -1.28 14.14 8.50
N LEU A 128 -2.00 15.24 8.29
CA LEU A 128 -1.50 16.59 8.59
C LEU A 128 -1.32 16.78 10.09
N GLN A 129 -2.30 16.33 10.90
CA GLN A 129 -2.26 16.42 12.36
C GLN A 129 -1.11 15.59 12.94
N ASP A 130 -0.86 14.40 12.39
CA ASP A 130 0.19 13.49 12.84
C ASP A 130 1.58 13.82 12.26
N GLY A 131 1.72 14.89 11.46
CA GLY A 131 2.98 15.26 10.81
C GLY A 131 3.46 14.29 9.72
N ILE A 132 2.62 13.33 9.32
CA ILE A 132 2.85 12.40 8.21
C ILE A 132 2.85 13.16 6.87
N GLN A 133 2.02 14.20 6.75
CA GLN A 133 1.96 15.06 5.58
C GLN A 133 2.39 16.49 5.88
N ARG A 134 2.99 17.15 4.87
CA ARG A 134 3.13 18.61 4.84
C ARG A 134 1.85 19.27 4.36
N ASN A 135 1.74 20.58 4.58
CA ASN A 135 0.60 21.40 4.13
C ASN A 135 0.39 21.40 2.61
N ASP A 136 1.37 20.97 1.80
CA ASP A 136 1.25 20.80 0.35
C ASP A 136 0.74 19.40 -0.07
N GLY A 137 0.41 18.53 0.91
CA GLY A 137 -0.06 17.16 0.70
C GLY A 137 1.05 16.13 0.42
N THR A 138 2.32 16.55 0.43
CA THR A 138 3.44 15.61 0.31
C THR A 138 3.60 14.78 1.59
N ILE A 139 3.92 13.49 1.42
CA ILE A 139 4.25 12.61 2.55
C ILE A 139 5.68 12.89 2.99
N VAL A 140 5.87 13.00 4.30
CA VAL A 140 7.18 13.09 4.94
C VAL A 140 7.77 11.67 5.00
N VAL A 141 8.88 11.44 4.30
CA VAL A 141 9.60 10.16 4.33
C VAL A 141 10.66 10.22 5.42
N ASN A 142 10.67 9.23 6.30
CA ASN A 142 11.70 9.12 7.32
C ASN A 142 13.03 8.70 6.67
N VAL A 143 14.05 9.55 6.78
CA VAL A 143 15.41 9.30 6.26
C VAL A 143 16.35 8.70 7.32
N LYS A 144 15.83 8.45 8.52
CA LYS A 144 16.57 7.89 9.66
C LYS A 144 16.03 6.51 10.00
N GLY A 145 16.90 5.59 10.38
CA GLY A 145 16.49 4.26 10.81
C GLY A 145 17.58 3.23 10.65
N VAL A 146 17.22 1.99 10.97
CA VAL A 146 18.07 0.82 10.71
C VAL A 146 18.05 0.55 9.21
N LEU A 147 19.22 0.33 8.63
CA LEU A 147 19.33 -0.01 7.22
C LEU A 147 18.90 -1.46 6.98
N PRO A 148 18.45 -1.79 5.76
CA PRO A 148 18.20 -3.16 5.40
C PRO A 148 19.42 -4.06 5.65
N PRO A 149 19.22 -5.34 6.00
CA PRO A 149 20.31 -6.28 6.21
C PRO A 149 21.28 -6.30 5.02
N GLY A 150 22.58 -6.23 5.29
CA GLY A 150 23.62 -6.27 4.25
C GLY A 150 23.84 -4.96 3.51
N VAL A 151 23.18 -3.86 3.89
CA VAL A 151 23.39 -2.53 3.29
C VAL A 151 24.23 -1.65 4.21
N ALA A 152 25.32 -1.09 3.67
CA ALA A 152 26.14 -0.11 4.37
C ALA A 152 25.46 1.27 4.39
N VAL A 153 25.80 2.10 5.39
CA VAL A 153 25.32 3.48 5.45
C VAL A 153 25.70 4.22 4.18
N PRO A 154 24.74 4.83 3.46
CA PRO A 154 25.05 5.65 2.30
C PRO A 154 26.08 6.72 2.68
N GLY A 155 26.98 7.02 1.73
CA GLY A 155 27.99 8.07 1.94
C GLY A 155 27.36 9.44 2.22
N THR A 156 28.19 10.39 2.65
CA THR A 156 27.73 11.76 2.88
C THR A 156 27.67 12.53 1.56
N THR A 157 26.55 13.24 1.33
CA THR A 157 26.46 14.19 0.20
C THR A 157 26.76 15.59 0.73
N ARG A 158 27.75 16.28 0.15
CA ARG A 158 28.03 17.67 0.45
C ARG A 158 27.38 18.55 -0.62
N THR A 159 26.30 19.23 -0.26
CA THR A 159 25.66 20.22 -1.13
C THR A 159 26.38 21.56 -0.98
N TYR A 160 26.96 22.07 -2.06
CA TYR A 160 27.45 23.44 -2.14
C TYR A 160 26.32 24.29 -2.71
N GLY A 161 25.54 24.93 -1.84
CA GLY A 161 24.60 25.98 -2.22
C GLY A 161 25.28 27.34 -2.14
N ALA A 162 24.97 28.23 -3.08
CA ALA A 162 25.25 29.65 -2.90
C ALA A 162 24.34 30.18 -1.78
N ASP A 163 24.94 30.92 -0.85
CA ASP A 163 24.19 31.68 0.16
C ASP A 163 23.27 32.68 -0.54
N GLU A 164 21.96 32.60 -0.30
CA GLU A 164 21.02 33.72 -0.38
C GLU A 164 20.24 33.81 0.93
#